data_AF-A0A849FNY6-F1
#
_entry.id   AF-A0A849FNY6-F1
#
_cell.length_a   1.000
_cell.length_b   1.000
_cell.length_c   1.000
_cell.angle_alpha   90.00
_cell.angle_beta   90.00
_cell.angle_gamma   90.00
#
_symmetry.space_group_name_H-M   'P 1'
#
loop_
_entity.id
_entity.type
_entity.pdbx_description
1 polymer ?
#
loop_
_entity_poly.entity_id
_entity_poly.type
_entity_poly.pdbx_seq_one_letter_code
_entity_poly.pdbx_strand_id
1 'polypeptide(L)' 'METEILSDSVPKHSARAGLSDQEVARLRAEHGWNELPKPRKVSPVTVFLRQFTSFLVVILIVAAGIAFFLGERIDTLAI' A
#
# COMPACT_ATOMS: atom_id res chain seq x y z
N MET A 1 -17.87 -26.43 -26.32
CA MET A 1 -16.57 -27.14 -26.44
C MET A 1 -15.46 -26.50 -25.58
N GLU A 2 -15.78 -25.65 -24.59
CA GLU A 2 -14.76 -24.93 -23.79
C GLU A 2 -14.79 -25.25 -22.29
N THR A 3 -15.74 -26.09 -21.83
CA THR A 3 -15.95 -26.39 -20.41
C THR A 3 -15.16 -27.61 -19.90
N GLU A 4 -14.39 -28.28 -20.76
CA GLU A 4 -13.68 -29.53 -20.42
C GLU A 4 -12.25 -29.27 -19.90
N ILE A 5 -11.69 -28.08 -20.13
CA ILE A 5 -10.25 -27.81 -19.89
C ILE A 5 -9.97 -27.36 -18.45
N LEU A 6 -10.98 -27.00 -17.65
CA LEU A 6 -10.78 -26.65 -16.22
C LEU A 6 -11.12 -27.77 -15.22
N SER A 7 -11.69 -28.90 -15.66
CA SER A 7 -12.12 -29.96 -14.73
C SER A 7 -11.00 -30.95 -14.34
N ASP A 8 -9.87 -30.95 -15.05
CA ASP A 8 -8.80 -31.94 -14.86
C ASP A 8 -7.72 -31.52 -13.85
N SER A 9 -7.71 -30.26 -13.41
CA SER A 9 -6.72 -29.75 -12.46
C SER A 9 -7.17 -29.75 -11.00
N VAL A 10 -8.46 -30.03 -10.74
CA VAL A 10 -8.98 -30.09 -9.37
C VAL A 10 -8.91 -31.54 -8.88
N PRO A 11 -8.05 -31.86 -7.90
CA PRO A 11 -7.95 -33.21 -7.39
C PRO A 11 -9.31 -33.67 -6.82
N LYS A 12 -9.81 -34.81 -7.31
CA LYS A 12 -11.09 -35.41 -6.92
C LYS A 12 -11.05 -35.84 -5.45
N HIS A 13 -11.43 -34.93 -4.57
CA HIS A 13 -11.77 -35.27 -3.19
C HIS A 13 -13.27 -35.56 -3.17
N SER A 14 -13.65 -36.70 -2.61
CA SER A 14 -15.05 -37.02 -2.35
C SER A 14 -15.65 -35.86 -1.56
N ALA A 15 -16.62 -35.11 -2.09
CA ALA A 15 -17.21 -33.98 -1.36
C ALA A 15 -17.78 -34.35 0.04
N ARG A 16 -17.90 -35.65 0.33
CA ARG A 16 -18.31 -36.22 1.62
C ARG A 16 -17.16 -36.44 2.62
N ALA A 17 -15.90 -36.48 2.18
CA ALA A 17 -14.73 -36.67 3.03
C ALA A 17 -13.68 -35.62 2.64
N GLY A 18 -13.37 -34.71 3.57
CA GLY A 18 -12.39 -33.64 3.36
C GLY A 18 -10.96 -34.17 3.16
N LEU A 19 -10.01 -33.24 3.08
CA LEU A 19 -8.58 -33.54 3.02
C LEU A 19 -8.11 -34.25 4.29
N SER A 20 -7.24 -35.25 4.14
CA SER A 20 -6.52 -35.84 5.25
C SER A 20 -5.43 -34.89 5.77
N ASP A 21 -5.02 -35.05 7.04
CA ASP A 21 -3.99 -34.22 7.65
C ASP A 21 -2.65 -34.25 6.89
N GLN A 22 -2.34 -35.39 6.24
CA GLN A 22 -1.14 -35.53 5.41
C GLN A 22 -1.23 -34.72 4.11
N GLU A 23 -2.40 -34.71 3.46
CA GLU A 23 -2.65 -33.89 2.26
C GLU A 23 -2.63 -32.41 2.61
N VAL A 24 -3.21 -32.02 3.74
CA VAL A 24 -3.15 -30.64 4.24
C VAL A 24 -1.69 -30.23 4.50
N ALA A 25 -0.89 -31.07 5.12
CA ALA A 25 0.53 -30.78 5.37
C ALA A 25 1.32 -30.61 4.06
N ARG A 26 1.09 -31.48 3.08
CA ARG A 26 1.71 -31.39 1.75
C ARG A 26 1.30 -30.11 1.02
N LEU A 27 0.01 -29.79 1.00
CA LEU A 27 -0.50 -28.59 0.34
C LEU A 27 -0.01 -27.31 1.00
N ARG A 28 0.09 -27.27 2.34
CA ARG A 28 0.68 -26.13 3.07
C ARG A 28 2.17 -25.96 2.79
N ALA A 29 2.91 -27.04 2.57
CA ALA A 29 4.33 -26.94 2.20
C ALA A 29 4.52 -26.34 0.81
N GLU A 30 3.60 -26.62 -0.12
CA GLU A 30 3.67 -26.14 -1.51
C GLU A 30 3.10 -24.72 -1.69
N HIS A 31 1.95 -24.43 -1.09
CA HIS A 31 1.21 -23.18 -1.30
C HIS A 31 1.38 -22.17 -0.16
N GLY A 32 1.96 -22.60 0.96
CA GLY A 32 2.00 -21.81 2.18
C GLY A 32 0.65 -21.71 2.86
N TRP A 33 0.58 -20.81 3.84
CA TRP A 33 -0.67 -20.49 4.51
C TRP A 33 -1.52 -19.58 3.63
N ASN A 34 -2.83 -19.81 3.60
CA ASN A 34 -3.79 -18.93 2.93
C ASN A 34 -4.01 -17.65 3.76
N GLU A 35 -2.92 -16.89 3.97
CA GLU A 35 -2.90 -15.64 4.71
C GLU A 35 -2.55 -14.49 3.75
N LEU A 36 -3.28 -13.38 3.88
CA LEU A 36 -2.97 -12.17 3.14
C LEU A 36 -1.65 -11.56 3.65
N PRO A 37 -0.79 -11.06 2.75
CA PRO A 37 0.45 -10.43 3.16
C PRO A 37 0.14 -9.24 4.07
N LYS A 38 0.83 -9.18 5.23
CA LYS A 38 0.66 -8.07 6.16
C LYS A 38 1.00 -6.75 5.45
N PRO A 39 0.15 -5.72 5.55
CA PRO A 39 0.45 -4.43 4.96
C PRO A 39 1.72 -3.87 5.59
N ARG A 40 2.60 -3.29 4.76
CA ARG A 40 3.80 -2.60 5.28
C ARG A 40 3.34 -1.50 6.24
N LYS A 41 3.80 -1.58 7.49
CA LYS A 41 3.61 -0.51 8.46
C LYS A 41 4.46 0.68 8.02
N VAL A 42 3.82 1.73 7.52
CA VAL A 42 4.47 3.03 7.32
C VAL A 42 4.58 3.74 8.67
N SER A 43 5.75 4.27 8.98
CA SER A 43 5.98 5.04 10.20
C SER A 43 5.18 6.35 10.19
N PRO A 44 4.62 6.80 11.34
CA PRO A 44 3.92 8.08 11.43
C PRO A 44 4.76 9.27 10.93
N VAL A 45 6.07 9.25 11.21
CA VAL A 45 7.01 10.30 10.76
C VAL A 45 7.11 10.32 9.22
N THR A 46 7.16 9.15 8.59
CA THR A 46 7.20 9.04 7.12
C THR A 46 5.92 9.57 6.48
N VAL A 47 4.76 9.30 7.10
CA VAL A 47 3.47 9.80 6.62
C VAL A 47 3.39 11.32 6.75
N PHE A 48 3.90 11.89 7.85
CA PHE A 48 3.97 13.35 8.05
C PHE A 48 4.86 14.02 7.01
N LEU A 49 6.08 13.53 6.80
CA LEU A 49 7.01 14.08 5.82
C LEU A 49 6.48 14.01 4.38
N ARG A 50 5.70 12.98 4.04
CA ARG A 50 5.05 12.84 2.73
C ARG A 50 4.01 13.93 2.45
N GLN A 51 3.45 14.58 3.47
CA GLN A 51 2.51 15.70 3.25
C GLN A 51 3.22 16.95 2.72
N PHE A 52 4.48 17.18 3.11
CA PHE A 52 5.26 18.34 2.65
C PHE A 52 5.70 18.25 1.19
N THR A 53 5.68 17.06 0.61
CA THR A 53 5.98 16.85 -0.82
C THR A 53 4.78 17.11 -1.73
N SER A 54 3.62 17.50 -1.19
CA SER A 54 2.45 17.84 -2.02
C SER A 54 2.66 19.16 -2.74
N PHE A 55 2.19 19.25 -3.99
CA PHE A 55 2.32 20.44 -4.82
C PHE A 55 1.79 21.72 -4.14
N LEU A 56 0.64 21.61 -3.45
CA LEU A 56 0.05 22.72 -2.71
C LEU A 56 0.97 23.18 -1.57
N VAL A 57 1.53 22.24 -0.79
CA VAL A 57 2.39 22.60 0.34
C VAL A 57 3.67 23.27 -0.15
N VAL A 58 4.25 22.81 -1.26
CA VAL A 58 5.40 23.47 -1.89
C VAL A 58 5.07 24.91 -2.27
N ILE A 59 3.89 25.17 -2.87
CA ILE A 59 3.46 26.54 -3.18
C ILE A 59 3.35 27.38 -1.91
N LEU A 60 2.75 26.86 -0.84
CA LEU A 60 2.62 27.58 0.42
C LEU A 60 3.98 27.92 1.03
N ILE A 61 4.94 26.99 0.99
CA ILE A 61 6.32 27.23 1.47
C ILE A 61 6.98 28.33 0.65
N VAL A 62 6.85 28.30 -0.68
CA VAL A 62 7.40 29.35 -1.56
C VAL A 62 6.74 30.70 -1.29
N ALA A 63 5.40 30.74 -1.18
CA ALA A 63 4.65 31.96 -0.88
C ALA A 63 5.03 32.55 0.48
N ALA A 64 5.16 31.71 1.51
CA ALA A 64 5.62 32.12 2.84
C ALA A 64 7.06 32.67 2.78
N GLY A 65 7.95 32.04 2.01
CA GLY A 65 9.30 32.56 1.77
C GLY A 65 9.28 33.93 1.13
N ILE A 66 8.52 34.12 0.04
CA ILE A 66 8.37 35.42 -0.62
C ILE A 66 7.81 36.47 0.34
N ALA A 67 6.75 36.14 1.09
CA ALA A 67 6.14 37.04 2.06
C ALA A 67 7.13 37.45 3.17
N PHE A 68 7.94 36.51 3.65
CA PHE A 68 9.00 36.77 4.63
C PHE A 68 10.04 37.76 4.09
N PHE A 69 10.54 37.54 2.87
CA PHE A 69 11.50 38.45 2.23
C PHE A 69 10.91 39.82 1.89
N LEU A 70 9.62 39.88 1.56
CA LEU A 70 8.94 41.11 1.17
C LEU A 70 8.54 41.96 2.39
N GLY A 71 8.12 41.32 3.49
CA GLY A 71 7.68 42.00 4.72
C GLY A 71 8.72 42.97 5.27
N GLU A 72 10.00 42.58 5.30
CA GLU A 72 11.06 43.49 5.78
C GLU A 72 11.34 44.68 4.83
N ARG A 73 11.08 44.54 3.53
CA ARG A 73 11.46 45.56 2.53
C ARG A 73 10.37 46.58 2.24
N ILE A 74 9.11 46.17 2.26
CA ILE A 74 7.98 47.08 2.01
C ILE A 74 7.86 48.09 3.17
N ASP A 75 8.10 47.68 4.41
CA ASP A 75 8.07 48.56 5.59
C ASP A 75 9.11 49.69 5.50
N THR A 76 10.27 49.44 4.88
CA THR A 76 11.34 50.45 4.75
C THR A 76 11.13 51.40 3.56
N LEU A 77 10.46 50.95 2.49
CA LEU A 77 10.19 51.77 1.29
C LEU A 77 8.98 52.68 1.44
N ALA A 78 8.08 52.40 2.38
CA ALA A 78 6.83 53.14 2.59
C ALA A 78 6.97 54.38 3.48
N ILE A 79 8.16 54.66 4.04
CA ILE A 79 8.47 55.82 4.89
C ILE A 79 9.46 56.74 4.16
#